data_AF-A0A2S3ZC73-F1
#
_entry.id   AF-A0A2S3ZC73-F1
#
_cell.length_a   1.000
_cell.length_b   1.000
_cell.length_c   1.000
_cell.angle_alpha   90.00
_cell.angle_beta   90.00
_cell.angle_gamma   90.00
#
_symmetry.space_group_name_H-M   'P 1'
#
loop_
_entity.id
_entity.type
_entity.pdbx_description
1 polymer ?
#
loop_
_entity_poly.entity_id
_entity_poly.type
_entity_poly.pdbx_seq_one_letter_code
_entity_poly.pdbx_strand_id
1 'polypeptide(L)'
;MGRSRVAALAAVVVLAALLLTGCAPGANDAAATVPPEELAGFWLGLWQGFISPITFIVSLFNAEVNIYEVRNDGNFYNFGFMIGVAIAFGGPASAGGYATPGRKG
;
A
#
# COMPACT_ATOMS: atom_id res chain seq x y z
N MET A 1 -14.65 15.86 -32.19
CA MET A 1 -14.62 16.08 -30.73
C MET A 1 -14.25 17.55 -30.50
N GLY A 2 -15.11 18.37 -29.90
CA GLY A 2 -14.90 19.82 -29.82
C GLY A 2 -13.73 20.19 -28.91
N ARG A 3 -12.93 21.20 -29.30
CA ARG A 3 -11.79 21.73 -28.51
C ARG A 3 -12.18 22.06 -27.06
N SER A 4 -13.44 22.46 -26.85
CA SER A 4 -14.05 22.69 -25.52
C SER A 4 -14.21 21.42 -24.67
N ARG A 5 -14.54 20.27 -25.28
CA ARG A 5 -14.63 18.98 -24.56
C ARG A 5 -13.24 18.46 -24.16
N VAL A 6 -12.24 18.68 -25.01
CA VAL A 6 -10.83 18.33 -24.70
C VAL A 6 -10.31 19.17 -23.54
N ALA A 7 -10.58 20.49 -23.54
CA ALA A 7 -10.21 21.38 -22.45
C ALA A 7 -10.89 21.01 -21.12
N ALA A 8 -12.19 20.68 -21.16
CA ALA A 8 -12.93 20.25 -19.97
C ALA A 8 -12.38 18.92 -19.40
N LEU A 9 -12.08 17.94 -20.26
CA LEU A 9 -11.46 16.68 -19.83
C LEU A 9 -10.07 16.90 -19.22
N ALA A 10 -9.24 17.75 -19.83
CA ALA A 10 -7.92 18.09 -19.28
C ALA A 10 -8.05 18.75 -17.90
N ALA A 11 -8.99 19.67 -17.72
CA ALA A 11 -9.24 20.32 -16.43
C ALA A 11 -9.69 19.32 -15.35
N VAL A 12 -10.58 18.37 -15.69
CA VAL A 12 -11.02 17.30 -14.77
C VAL A 12 -9.85 16.40 -14.37
N VAL A 13 -8.99 16.00 -15.32
CA VAL A 13 -7.82 15.18 -15.04
C VAL A 13 -6.83 15.91 -14.12
N VAL A 14 -6.58 17.20 -14.37
CA VAL A 14 -5.70 18.02 -13.53
C VAL A 14 -6.27 18.19 -12.12
N LEU A 15 -7.58 18.44 -12.00
CA LEU A 15 -8.23 18.58 -10.70
C LEU A 15 -8.20 17.26 -9.91
N ALA A 16 -8.45 16.13 -10.57
CA ALA A 16 -8.35 14.81 -9.97
C ALA A 16 -6.92 14.51 -9.50
N ALA A 17 -5.90 14.83 -10.30
CA ALA A 17 -4.50 14.68 -9.92
C ALA A 17 -4.13 15.53 -8.70
N LEU A 18 -4.58 16.79 -8.65
CA LEU A 18 -4.35 17.69 -7.51
C LEU A 18 -5.01 17.16 -6.21
N LEU A 19 -6.25 16.69 -6.30
CA LEU A 19 -6.96 16.09 -5.16
C LEU A 19 -6.28 14.81 -4.66
N LEU A 20 -5.76 13.98 -5.57
CA LEU A 20 -5.01 12.76 -5.23
C LEU A 20 -3.68 13.09 -4.53
N THR A 21 -2.95 14.12 -4.98
CA THR A 21 -1.69 14.54 -4.33
C THR A 21 -1.89 15.16 -2.95
N GLY A 22 -3.03 15.81 -2.70
CA GLY A 22 -3.35 16.37 -1.38
C GLY A 22 -3.81 15.34 -0.34
N CYS A 23 -4.14 14.11 -0.76
CA CYS A 23 -4.53 13.01 0.13
C CYS A 23 -3.36 12.05 0.43
N ALA A 24 -2.20 12.25 -0.20
CA ALA A 24 -1.02 11.47 0.14
C ALA A 24 -0.53 11.90 1.53
N PRO A 25 -0.36 10.97 2.49
CA PRO A 25 0.20 11.31 3.78
C PRO A 25 1.57 11.97 3.59
N GLY A 26 1.78 13.11 4.25
CA GLY A 26 3.05 13.83 4.24
C GLY A 26 4.18 13.00 4.85
N ALA A 27 5.42 13.51 4.77
CA ALA A 27 6.56 12.85 5.38
C ALA A 27 6.27 12.55 6.87
N ASN A 28 6.67 11.36 7.34
CA ASN A 28 6.44 10.95 8.72
C ASN A 28 7.27 11.84 9.66
N ASP A 29 6.67 12.88 10.24
CA ASP A 29 7.35 13.81 11.17
C ASP A 29 7.91 13.07 12.40
N ALA A 30 7.30 11.95 12.78
CA ALA A 30 7.78 11.06 13.83
C ALA A 30 9.06 10.29 13.48
N ALA A 31 9.43 10.20 12.20
CA ALA A 31 10.71 9.65 11.77
C ALA A 31 11.85 10.68 11.96
N ALA A 32 11.53 11.98 12.04
CA ALA A 32 12.52 13.04 12.22
C ALA A 32 13.04 13.17 13.65
N THR A 33 12.40 12.53 14.63
CA THR A 33 12.78 12.61 16.05
C THR A 33 13.83 11.57 16.45
N VAL A 34 14.30 10.77 15.51
CA VAL A 34 14.95 9.47 15.75
C VAL A 34 16.13 9.26 14.80
N PRO A 35 17.26 8.70 15.27
CA PRO A 35 18.40 8.43 14.41
C PRO A 35 18.09 7.37 13.31
N PRO A 36 18.63 7.51 12.08
CA PRO A 36 18.37 6.65 10.91
C PRO A 36 18.48 5.14 11.17
N GLU A 37 19.40 4.72 12.04
CA GLU A 37 19.63 3.34 12.41
C GLU A 37 18.48 2.68 13.19
N GLU A 38 17.61 3.47 13.82
CA GLU A 38 16.43 2.98 14.54
C GLU A 38 15.14 3.04 13.71
N LEU A 39 15.20 3.54 12.48
CA LEU A 39 14.04 3.58 11.59
C LEU A 39 13.76 2.17 11.05
N ALA A 40 12.50 1.77 11.10
CA ALA A 40 12.08 0.53 10.45
C ALA A 40 12.27 0.67 8.93
N GLY A 41 13.15 -0.17 8.37
CA GLY A 41 13.40 -0.24 6.94
C GLY A 41 12.63 -1.36 6.23
N PHE A 42 13.05 -1.67 4.99
CA PHE A 42 12.41 -2.68 4.13
C PHE A 42 12.13 -4.02 4.82
N TRP A 43 13.12 -4.60 5.51
CA TRP A 43 12.98 -5.94 6.12
C TRP A 43 11.99 -5.97 7.28
N LEU A 44 11.96 -4.91 8.09
CA LEU A 44 10.97 -4.74 9.15
C LEU A 44 9.58 -4.50 8.54
N GLY A 45 9.48 -3.71 7.48
CA GLY A 45 8.24 -3.52 6.72
C GLY A 45 7.69 -4.85 6.20
N LEU A 46 8.53 -5.67 5.57
CA LEU A 46 8.16 -6.99 5.05
C LEU A 46 7.62 -7.92 6.14
N TRP A 47 8.31 -7.97 7.29
CA TRP A 47 7.87 -8.77 8.43
C TRP A 47 6.54 -8.26 9.01
N GLN A 48 6.42 -6.96 9.24
CA GLN A 48 5.20 -6.33 9.77
C GLN A 48 4.00 -6.51 8.81
N GLY A 49 4.23 -6.41 7.51
CA GLY A 49 3.22 -6.69 6.49
C GLY A 49 2.77 -8.17 6.53
N PHE A 50 3.70 -9.11 6.71
CA PHE A 50 3.36 -10.54 6.77
C PHE A 50 2.52 -10.90 8.01
N ILE A 51 2.85 -10.32 9.18
CA ILE A 51 2.09 -10.55 10.41
C ILE A 51 0.81 -9.68 10.50
N SER A 52 0.57 -8.82 9.51
CA SER A 52 -0.55 -7.87 9.51
C SER A 52 -1.94 -8.48 9.79
N PRO A 53 -2.31 -9.70 9.34
CA PRO A 53 -3.61 -10.27 9.69
C PRO A 53 -3.74 -10.57 11.18
N ILE A 54 -2.65 -11.01 11.81
CA ILE A 54 -2.61 -11.33 13.24
C ILE A 54 -2.62 -10.03 14.04
N THR A 55 -1.78 -9.05 13.67
CA THR A 55 -1.73 -7.77 14.39
C THR A 55 -3.02 -6.97 14.24
N PHE A 56 -3.72 -7.08 13.10
CA PHE A 56 -5.06 -6.53 12.92
C PHE A 56 -6.07 -7.12 13.92
N ILE A 57 -6.09 -8.44 14.10
CA ILE A 57 -6.98 -9.09 15.08
C ILE A 57 -6.65 -8.62 16.50
N VAL A 58 -5.36 -8.53 16.85
CA VAL A 58 -4.93 -8.06 18.17
C VAL A 58 -5.31 -6.59 18.40
N SER A 59 -5.17 -5.75 17.38
CA SER A 59 -5.51 -4.32 17.43
C SER A 59 -6.99 -4.07 17.75
N LEU A 60 -7.89 -5.00 17.39
CA LEU A 60 -9.32 -4.91 17.74
C LEU A 60 -9.60 -5.02 19.24
N PHE A 61 -8.71 -5.68 19.99
CA PHE A 61 -8.84 -5.87 21.44
C PHE A 61 -7.86 -5.02 22.23
N ASN A 62 -6.85 -4.44 21.58
CA ASN A 62 -5.86 -3.57 22.21
C ASN A 62 -5.53 -2.38 21.30
N ALA A 63 -6.02 -1.20 21.69
CA ALA A 63 -5.84 0.05 20.94
C ALA A 63 -4.40 0.59 20.92
N GLU A 64 -3.50 0.06 21.76
CA GLU A 64 -2.08 0.45 21.75
C GLU A 64 -1.29 -0.26 20.64
N VAL A 65 -1.83 -1.34 20.05
CA VAL A 65 -1.14 -2.11 19.02
C VAL A 65 -1.42 -1.52 17.64
N ASN A 66 -0.40 -0.85 17.09
CA ASN A 66 -0.41 -0.34 15.73
C ASN A 66 0.11 -1.41 14.76
N ILE A 67 -0.58 -1.56 13.63
CA ILE A 67 -0.23 -2.51 12.57
C ILE A 67 1.00 -2.04 11.79
N TYR A 68 1.26 -0.73 11.83
CA TYR A 68 2.25 -0.04 11.00
C TYR A 68 3.19 0.76 11.91
N GLU A 69 4.50 0.58 11.74
CA GLU A 69 5.50 1.34 12.49
C GLU A 69 5.48 2.82 12.12
N VAL A 70 5.36 3.67 13.13
CA VAL A 70 5.30 5.13 12.95
C VAL A 70 6.70 5.70 12.64
N ARG A 71 7.76 5.04 13.15
CA ARG A 71 9.17 5.39 12.93
C ARG A 71 9.78 4.53 11.82
N ASN A 72 9.44 4.82 10.57
CA ASN A 72 9.94 4.08 9.40
C ASN A 72 10.71 4.99 8.41
N ASP A 73 11.55 4.38 7.57
CA ASP A 73 12.35 5.04 6.52
C ASP A 73 11.53 5.51 5.30
N GLY A 74 10.21 5.41 5.38
CA GLY A 74 9.26 5.81 4.36
C GLY A 74 9.12 4.76 3.26
N ASN A 75 9.77 5.00 2.13
CA ASN A 75 9.42 4.34 0.87
C ASN A 75 9.80 2.86 0.85
N PHE A 76 10.94 2.49 1.44
CA PHE A 76 11.43 1.11 1.47
C PHE A 76 10.64 0.26 2.46
N TYR A 77 10.36 0.77 3.64
CA TYR A 77 9.44 0.14 4.58
C TYR A 77 8.05 -0.08 3.98
N ASN A 78 7.45 0.94 3.36
CA ASN A 78 6.15 0.83 2.69
C ASN A 78 6.13 -0.26 1.62
N PHE A 79 7.18 -0.32 0.81
CA PHE A 79 7.32 -1.34 -0.23
C PHE A 79 7.39 -2.76 0.37
N GLY A 80 8.20 -2.95 1.42
CA GLY A 80 8.26 -4.22 2.14
C GLY A 80 6.91 -4.59 2.75
N PHE A 81 6.26 -3.64 3.43
CA PHE A 81 4.96 -3.84 4.06
C PHE A 81 3.89 -4.30 3.08
N MET A 82 3.78 -3.64 1.91
CA MET A 82 2.82 -4.02 0.87
C MET A 82 3.08 -5.42 0.31
N ILE A 83 4.35 -5.82 0.15
CA ILE A 83 4.71 -7.19 -0.24
C ILE A 83 4.31 -8.19 0.85
N GLY A 84 4.60 -7.88 2.12
CA GLY A 84 4.24 -8.73 3.24
C GLY A 84 2.73 -8.96 3.34
N VAL A 85 1.95 -7.88 3.19
CA VAL A 85 0.48 -7.94 3.12
C VAL A 85 0.03 -8.78 1.93
N ALA A 86 0.61 -8.57 0.74
CA ALA A 86 0.29 -9.35 -0.45
C ALA A 86 0.58 -10.84 -0.27
N ILE A 87 1.62 -11.23 0.46
CA ILE A 87 1.91 -12.63 0.79
C ILE A 87 0.88 -13.16 1.81
N ALA A 88 0.59 -12.40 2.86
CA ALA A 88 -0.31 -12.81 3.94
C ALA A 88 -1.77 -12.98 3.48
N PHE A 89 -2.24 -12.11 2.58
CA PHE A 89 -3.60 -12.12 2.05
C PHE A 89 -3.73 -12.75 0.66
N GLY A 90 -2.64 -12.86 -0.10
CA GLY A 90 -2.67 -13.34 -1.48
C GLY A 90 -2.83 -14.86 -1.61
N GLY A 91 -2.49 -15.64 -0.57
CA GLY A 91 -2.40 -17.10 -0.68
C GLY A 91 -1.52 -17.53 -1.87
N PRO A 92 -1.43 -18.83 -2.19
CA PRO A 92 -1.00 -19.22 -3.52
C PRO A 92 -2.14 -18.84 -4.47
N ALA A 93 -2.18 -17.58 -4.90
CA ALA A 93 -3.04 -17.15 -5.98
C ALA A 93 -2.69 -18.03 -7.17
N SER A 94 -3.55 -19.02 -7.41
CA SER A 94 -3.70 -19.71 -8.66
C SER A 94 -3.56 -18.66 -9.75
N ALA A 95 -2.45 -18.73 -10.48
CA ALA A 95 -2.45 -18.33 -11.87
C ALA A 95 -3.66 -19.04 -12.46
N GLY A 96 -4.77 -18.32 -12.59
CA GLY A 96 -5.95 -18.76 -13.30
C GLY A 96 -5.50 -18.95 -14.73
N GLY A 97 -4.90 -20.12 -14.99
CA GLY A 97 -4.63 -20.60 -16.31
C GLY A 97 -5.94 -20.49 -17.03
N TYR A 98 -5.95 -19.70 -18.09
CA TYR A 98 -7.04 -19.69 -19.05
C TYR A 98 -7.33 -21.15 -19.38
N ALA A 99 -8.39 -21.70 -18.78
CA ALA A 99 -8.86 -23.03 -19.09
C ALA A 99 -9.42 -22.92 -20.51
N THR A 100 -8.60 -23.30 -21.48
CA THR A 100 -8.99 -23.44 -22.87
C THR A 100 -10.29 -24.26 -22.92
N PRO A 101 -11.41 -23.73 -23.44
CA PRO A 101 -12.64 -24.50 -23.52
C PRO A 101 -12.41 -25.71 -24.41
N GLY A 102 -12.54 -26.90 -23.83
CA GLY A 102 -12.41 -28.16 -24.54
C GLY A 102 -13.40 -28.25 -25.69
N ARG A 103 -12.89 -28.24 -26.92
CA ARG A 103 -13.62 -28.58 -28.13
C ARG A 103 -13.88 -30.09 -28.14
N LYS A 104 -15.09 -30.51 -27.79
CA LYS A 104 -15.56 -31.89 -28.01
C LYS A 104 -15.98 -32.02 -29.47
N GLY A 105 -15.29 -32.89 -30.21
CA GLY A 105 -15.68 -33.40 -31.52
C GLY A 105 -16.03 -34.88 -31.40
#